data_AF-A0A6I1W4K6-F1
#
_entry.id   AF-A0A6I1W4K6-F1
#
_cell.length_a   1.000
_cell.length_b   1.000
_cell.length_c   1.000
_cell.angle_alpha   90.00
_cell.angle_beta   90.00
_cell.angle_gamma   90.00
#
_symmetry.space_group_name_H-M   'P 1'
#
loop_
_entity.id
_entity.type
_entity.pdbx_description
1 polymer ?
#
loop_
_entity_poly.entity_id
_entity_poly.type
_entity_poly.pdbx_seq_one_letter_code
_entity_poly.pdbx_strand_id
1 'polypeptide(L)'
;MSYLKKLALCVLLGQSTLSQAAVTVSGDVFNAGSVPYTPGMRFQDVIREAKPNPESYWLAAAWLHQPLMEQQTRLKAGVLFDLKMLQRGALLNNNSALAALAARLYT
;
A
#
# COMPACT_ATOMS: atom_id res chain seq x y z
N MET A 1 -30.01 -33.90 32.55
CA MET A 1 -28.60 -33.71 32.12
C MET A 1 -28.39 -33.58 30.61
N SER A 2 -29.27 -34.10 29.73
CA SER A 2 -29.12 -33.98 28.26
C SER A 2 -29.32 -32.54 27.74
N TYR A 3 -30.26 -31.78 28.30
CA TYR A 3 -30.54 -30.40 27.89
C TYR A 3 -29.41 -29.42 28.20
N LEU A 4 -28.73 -29.55 29.34
CA LEU A 4 -27.56 -28.74 29.68
C LEU A 4 -26.41 -28.95 28.68
N LYS A 5 -26.19 -30.20 28.23
CA LYS A 5 -25.16 -30.51 27.23
C LYS A 5 -25.49 -29.89 25.87
N LYS A 6 -26.77 -29.89 25.48
CA LYS A 6 -27.24 -29.23 24.24
C LYS A 6 -27.10 -27.70 24.33
N LEU A 7 -27.40 -27.11 25.48
CA LEU A 7 -27.27 -25.68 25.73
C LEU A 7 -25.79 -25.24 25.71
N ALA A 8 -24.91 -26.03 26.34
CA ALA A 8 -23.46 -25.80 26.29
C ALA A 8 -22.90 -25.92 24.86
N LEU A 9 -23.39 -26.88 24.06
CA LEU A 9 -23.01 -27.03 22.65
C LEU A 9 -23.47 -25.82 21.81
N CYS A 10 -24.66 -25.29 22.03
CA CYS A 10 -25.13 -24.06 21.35
C CYS A 10 -24.32 -22.82 21.72
N VAL A 11 -23.90 -22.67 22.99
CA VAL A 11 -23.03 -21.56 23.42
C VAL A 11 -21.65 -21.66 22.79
N LEU A 12 -21.09 -22.87 22.68
CA LEU A 12 -19.79 -23.12 22.03
C LEU A 12 -19.83 -22.91 20.51
N LEU A 13 -20.94 -23.22 19.85
CA LEU A 13 -21.12 -23.00 18.40
C LEU A 13 -21.50 -21.55 18.05
N GLY A 14 -21.97 -20.75 19.01
CA GLY A 14 -22.26 -19.32 18.84
C GLY A 14 -21.03 -18.41 18.89
N GLN A 15 -19.85 -18.95 19.19
CA GLN A 15 -18.56 -18.25 19.13
C GLN A 15 -17.91 -18.34 17.75
N SER A 16 -18.70 -18.41 16.68
CA SER A 16 -18.19 -18.09 15.35
C SER A 16 -17.62 -16.67 15.43
N THR A 17 -16.30 -16.59 15.31
CA THR A 17 -15.55 -15.34 15.35
C THR A 17 -16.18 -14.39 14.34
N LEU A 18 -16.90 -13.38 14.84
CA LEU A 18 -17.24 -12.20 14.04
C LEU A 18 -15.88 -11.59 13.68
N SER A 19 -15.37 -11.97 12.51
CA SER A 19 -14.20 -11.34 11.93
C SER A 19 -14.60 -9.89 11.68
N GLN A 20 -14.31 -9.03 12.64
CA GLN A 20 -14.56 -7.61 12.51
C GLN A 20 -13.58 -7.10 11.47
N ALA A 21 -14.09 -6.65 10.34
CA ALA A 21 -13.27 -6.02 9.32
C ALA A 21 -12.46 -4.90 9.98
N ALA A 22 -11.20 -4.74 9.57
CA ALA A 22 -10.32 -3.73 10.12
C ALA A 22 -9.40 -3.19 9.04
N VAL A 23 -8.97 -1.95 9.23
CA VAL A 23 -8.01 -1.26 8.37
C VAL A 23 -6.64 -1.36 9.02
N THR A 24 -5.68 -1.93 8.32
CA THR A 24 -4.29 -1.99 8.78
C THR A 24 -3.57 -0.68 8.46
N VAL A 25 -2.99 -0.05 9.47
CA VAL A 25 -2.18 1.16 9.38
C VAL A 25 -0.72 0.81 9.66
N SER A 26 0.16 1.26 8.78
CA SER A 26 1.61 1.10 8.89
C SER A 26 2.33 2.29 8.25
N GLY A 27 3.65 2.39 8.48
CA GLY A 27 4.48 3.50 8.00
C GLY A 27 4.86 4.47 9.13
N ASP A 28 5.15 5.72 8.76
CA ASP A 28 5.58 6.75 9.72
C ASP A 28 4.38 7.47 10.34
N VAL A 29 3.79 6.80 11.34
CA VAL A 29 2.61 7.23 12.06
C VAL A 29 2.82 7.01 13.56
N PHE A 30 2.21 7.82 14.41
CA PHE A 30 2.31 7.64 15.86
C PHE A 30 1.56 6.39 16.35
N ASN A 31 0.42 6.07 15.72
CA ASN A 31 -0.43 4.94 16.09
C ASN A 31 -0.52 3.94 14.93
N ALA A 32 0.48 3.07 14.80
CA ALA A 32 0.42 1.95 13.86
C ALA A 32 -0.43 0.80 14.42
N GLY A 33 -1.05 0.01 13.53
CA GLY A 33 -1.84 -1.16 13.94
C GLY A 33 -3.19 -1.26 13.24
N SER A 34 -4.10 -2.00 13.86
CA SER A 34 -5.42 -2.30 13.30
C SER A 34 -6.46 -1.30 13.81
N VAL A 35 -7.18 -0.65 12.89
CA VAL A 35 -8.30 0.23 13.20
C VAL A 35 -9.60 -0.49 12.84
N PRO A 36 -10.52 -0.75 13.80
CA PRO A 36 -11.77 -1.43 13.52
C PRO A 36 -12.59 -0.71 12.45
N TYR A 37 -13.02 -1.45 11.42
CA TYR A 37 -13.85 -0.91 10.36
C TYR A 37 -15.31 -0.83 10.82
N THR A 38 -15.92 0.33 10.59
CA THR A 38 -17.36 0.55 10.81
C THR A 38 -18.01 0.96 9.49
N PRO A 39 -19.19 0.44 9.12
CA PRO A 39 -19.89 0.91 7.93
C PRO A 39 -20.10 2.43 7.96
N GLY A 40 -19.76 3.10 6.85
CA GLY A 40 -19.79 4.57 6.76
C GLY A 40 -18.52 5.28 7.25
N MET A 41 -17.55 4.54 7.81
CA MET A 41 -16.23 5.08 8.16
C MET A 41 -15.54 5.66 6.93
N ARG A 42 -15.00 6.87 7.09
CA ARG A 42 -14.24 7.56 6.06
C ARG A 42 -12.76 7.36 6.27
N PHE A 43 -12.01 7.51 5.19
CA PHE A 43 -10.55 7.48 5.23
C PHE A 43 -9.96 8.49 6.23
N GLN A 44 -10.54 9.69 6.32
CA GLN A 44 -10.11 10.71 7.28
C GLN A 44 -10.16 10.23 8.74
N ASP A 45 -11.07 9.31 9.07
CA ASP A 45 -11.26 8.81 10.43
C ASP A 45 -10.08 7.91 10.81
N VAL A 46 -9.60 7.09 9.85
CA VAL A 46 -8.37 6.30 10.00
C VAL A 46 -7.14 7.20 10.12
N ILE A 47 -7.04 8.28 9.33
CA ILE A 47 -5.91 9.22 9.38
C ILE A 47 -5.84 9.94 10.73
N ARG A 48 -6.99 10.36 11.28
CA ARG A 48 -7.05 11.00 12.60
C ARG A 48 -6.58 10.06 13.71
N GLU A 49 -6.95 8.79 13.63
CA GLU A 49 -6.54 7.77 14.59
C GLU A 49 -5.05 7.43 14.46
N ALA A 50 -4.56 7.23 13.23
CA ALA A 50 -3.18 6.89 12.92
C ALA A 50 -2.17 7.97 13.34
N LYS A 51 -2.56 9.25 13.19
CA LYS A 51 -1.70 10.42 13.38
C LYS A 51 -0.37 10.28 12.60
N PRO A 52 -0.37 10.48 11.26
CA PRO A 52 0.87 10.53 10.50
C PRO A 52 1.83 11.59 11.07
N ASN A 53 3.12 11.28 11.07
CA ASN A 53 4.13 12.24 11.48
C ASN A 53 4.17 13.41 10.46
N PRO A 54 3.96 14.68 10.88
CA PRO A 54 3.95 15.82 9.96
C PRO A 54 5.27 16.02 9.23
N GLU A 55 6.40 15.67 9.84
CA GLU A 55 7.73 15.82 9.23
C GLU A 55 7.92 14.87 8.05
N SER A 56 7.20 13.75 8.01
CA SER A 56 7.28 12.76 6.93
C SER A 56 6.74 13.29 5.61
N TYR A 57 5.88 14.30 5.63
CA TYR A 57 5.42 14.99 4.43
C TYR A 57 6.60 15.61 3.66
N TRP A 58 7.57 16.19 4.38
CA TRP A 58 8.79 16.73 3.77
C TRP A 58 9.69 15.66 3.16
N LEU A 59 9.56 14.41 3.62
CA LEU A 59 10.29 13.25 3.12
C LEU A 59 9.55 12.53 1.99
N ALA A 60 8.57 13.19 1.36
CA ALA A 60 7.74 12.64 0.30
C ALA A 60 7.02 11.34 0.68
N ALA A 61 6.61 11.21 1.95
CA ALA A 61 5.75 10.11 2.35
C ALA A 61 4.45 10.13 1.53
N ALA A 62 4.23 9.06 0.77
CA ALA A 62 3.04 8.88 -0.04
C ALA A 62 2.14 7.81 0.57
N TRP A 63 0.83 8.01 0.49
CA TRP A 63 -0.09 6.93 0.76
C TRP A 63 -0.05 5.95 -0.42
N LEU A 64 0.46 4.75 -0.16
CA LEU A 64 0.59 3.70 -1.16
C LEU A 64 -0.57 2.71 -1.02
N HIS A 65 -1.34 2.53 -2.11
CA HIS A 65 -2.28 1.42 -2.18
C HIS A 65 -1.48 0.12 -2.34
N GLN A 66 -1.23 -0.56 -1.21
CA GLN A 66 -0.43 -1.79 -1.10
C GLN A 66 -0.67 -2.80 -2.24
N PRO A 67 -1.92 -3.13 -2.64
CA PRO A 67 -2.17 -4.07 -3.72
C PRO A 67 -1.57 -3.68 -5.08
N LEU A 68 -1.33 -2.39 -5.33
CA LEU A 68 -0.76 -1.90 -6.60
C LEU A 68 0.76 -1.80 -6.59
N MET A 69 1.42 -2.08 -5.46
CA MET A 69 2.88 -1.92 -5.34
C MET A 69 3.66 -2.78 -6.34
N GLU A 70 3.24 -4.02 -6.53
CA GLU A 70 3.90 -4.90 -7.49
C GLU A 70 3.72 -4.37 -8.92
N GLN A 71 2.49 -3.99 -9.30
CA GLN A 71 2.21 -3.47 -10.63
C GLN A 71 2.96 -2.17 -10.92
N GLN A 72 3.00 -1.24 -9.96
CA GLN A 72 3.73 0.01 -10.10
C GLN A 72 5.25 -0.22 -10.19
N THR A 73 5.78 -1.17 -9.42
CA THR A 73 7.21 -1.54 -9.47
C THR A 73 7.57 -2.12 -10.83
N ARG A 74 6.74 -3.03 -11.35
CA ARG A 74 6.92 -3.61 -12.70
C ARG A 74 6.86 -2.54 -13.78
N LEU A 75 5.90 -1.61 -13.69
CA LEU A 75 5.77 -0.50 -14.64
C LEU A 75 7.01 0.41 -14.59
N LYS A 76 7.48 0.78 -13.40
CA LYS A 76 8.71 1.58 -13.23
C LYS A 76 9.92 0.87 -13.85
N ALA A 77 10.08 -0.43 -13.61
CA ALA A 77 11.17 -1.20 -14.19
C ALA A 77 11.13 -1.20 -15.73
N GLY A 78 9.95 -1.35 -16.32
CA GLY A 78 9.75 -1.26 -17.78
C GLY A 78 10.16 0.10 -18.35
N VAL A 79 9.68 1.20 -17.76
CA VAL A 79 10.04 2.56 -18.19
C VAL A 79 11.55 2.80 -18.10
N LEU A 80 12.19 2.38 -17.01
CA LEU A 80 13.64 2.53 -16.84
C LEU A 80 14.43 1.70 -17.86
N PHE A 81 13.97 0.47 -18.13
CA PHE A 81 14.54 -0.37 -19.18
C PHE A 81 14.44 0.31 -20.56
N ASP A 82 13.27 0.82 -20.91
CA ASP A 82 13.01 1.48 -22.19
C ASP A 82 13.86 2.75 -22.34
N LEU A 83 13.96 3.57 -21.29
CA LEU A 83 14.85 4.74 -21.29
C LEU A 83 16.31 4.35 -21.52
N LYS A 84 16.76 3.23 -20.95
CA LYS A 84 18.14 2.76 -21.15
C LYS A 84 18.37 2.25 -22.57
N MET A 85 17.40 1.55 -23.15
CA MET A 85 17.46 1.11 -24.54
C MET A 85 17.42 2.29 -25.51
N LEU A 86 16.57 3.28 -25.23
CA LEU A 86 16.48 4.53 -25.98
C LEU A 86 17.82 5.29 -25.97
N GLN A 87 18.47 5.40 -24.81
CA GLN A 87 19.81 6.00 -24.69
C GLN A 87 20.81 5.29 -25.60
N ARG A 88 20.87 3.95 -25.54
CA ARG A 88 21.81 3.14 -26.34
C ARG A 88 21.54 3.28 -27.83
N GLY A 89 20.28 3.18 -28.26
CA GLY A 89 19.88 3.37 -29.64
C GLY A 89 20.21 4.77 -30.16
N ALA A 90 19.99 5.80 -29.35
CA ALA A 90 20.35 7.17 -29.70
C ALA A 90 21.86 7.36 -29.89
N LEU A 91 22.69 6.74 -29.04
CA LEU A 91 24.15 6.78 -29.19
C LEU A 91 24.63 6.09 -30.47
N LEU A 92 24.08 4.91 -30.79
CA LEU A 92 24.40 4.20 -32.04
C LEU A 92 24.02 5.01 -33.29
N ASN A 93 22.97 5.82 -33.18
CA ASN A 93 22.48 6.68 -34.25
C ASN A 93 23.08 8.09 -34.23
N ASN A 94 24.15 8.35 -33.46
CA ASN A 94 24.78 9.66 -33.30
C ASN A 94 23.83 10.79 -32.87
N ASN A 95 22.71 10.47 -32.20
CA ASN A 95 21.75 11.42 -31.66
C ASN A 95 22.07 11.74 -30.19
N SER A 96 23.10 12.57 -29.99
CA SER A 96 23.60 12.93 -28.66
C SER A 96 22.57 13.63 -27.78
N ALA A 97 21.71 14.47 -28.36
CA ALA A 97 20.66 15.18 -27.63
C ALA A 97 19.63 14.22 -27.02
N LEU A 98 19.15 13.24 -27.79
CA LEU A 98 18.22 12.23 -27.30
C LEU A 98 18.86 11.30 -26.27
N ALA A 99 20.13 10.91 -26.48
CA ALA A 99 20.87 10.11 -25.52
C ALA A 99 21.02 10.84 -24.17
N ALA A 100 21.32 12.14 -24.19
CA ALA A 100 21.41 12.97 -22.99
C ALA A 100 20.05 13.12 -22.29
N LEU A 101 18.97 13.33 -23.05
CA LEU A 101 17.62 13.41 -22.49
C LEU A 101 17.21 12.11 -21.80
N ALA A 102 17.40 10.96 -22.47
CA ALA A 102 17.08 9.65 -21.91
C ALA A 102 17.88 9.36 -20.63
N ALA A 103 19.16 9.76 -20.59
CA ALA A 103 19.99 9.63 -19.39
C ALA A 103 19.48 10.49 -18.22
N ARG A 104 19.03 11.73 -18.51
CA ARG A 104 18.49 12.64 -17.49
C ARG A 104 17.13 12.20 -16.92
N LEU A 105 16.30 11.53 -17.71
CA LEU A 105 14.99 11.02 -17.26
C LEU A 105 15.09 9.68 -16.52
N TYR A 106 16.23 9.01 -16.57
CA TYR A 106 16.47 7.74 -15.87
C TYR A 106 16.71 7.94 -14.36
N THR A 107 17.12 9.14 -13.94
CA THR A 107 17.39 9.50 -12.54
C THR A 107 16.11 9.85 -11.80
#